data_AF-A0A7W1UB91-F1
#
_entry.id   AF-A0A7W1UB91-F1
#
_cell.length_a   1.000
_cell.length_b   1.000
_cell.length_c   1.000
_cell.angle_alpha   90.00
_cell.angle_beta   90.00
_cell.angle_gamma   90.00
#
_symmetry.space_group_name_H-M   'P 1'
#
loop_
_entity.id
_entity.type
_entity.pdbx_description
1 polymer ?
#
loop_
_entity_poly.entity_id
_entity_poly.type
_entity_poly.pdbx_seq_one_letter_code
_entity_poly.pdbx_strand_id
1 'polypeptide(L)' 'MSDRRVTKPYGLEAGESGQPGRNCLKRNGIEKDVPGKYSFSVEVGDELTIETPGGGGYGTN' A
#
# COMPACT_ATOMS: atom_id res chain seq x y z
N MET A 1 -10.08 -11.98 2.26
CA MET A 1 -10.11 -10.74 1.44
C MET A 1 -9.21 -9.65 2.06
N SER A 2 -7.88 -9.82 2.11
CA SER A 2 -6.86 -8.72 2.08
C SER A 2 -5.41 -9.24 2.26
N ASP A 3 -5.04 -10.38 1.65
CA ASP A 3 -3.73 -11.02 1.88
C ASP A 3 -2.62 -10.52 0.94
N ARG A 4 -2.97 -9.75 -0.08
CA ARG A 4 -2.09 -9.24 -1.14
C ARG A 4 -1.27 -7.99 -0.74
N ARG A 5 -0.90 -7.89 0.54
CA ARG A 5 0.02 -6.85 1.06
C ARG A 5 1.29 -7.43 1.71
N VAL A 6 1.29 -8.72 2.02
CA VAL A 6 2.46 -9.44 2.57
C VAL A 6 3.27 -10.09 1.45
N THR A 7 2.59 -10.62 0.43
CA THR A 7 3.23 -11.15 -0.78
C THR A 7 3.16 -10.10 -1.88
N LYS A 8 4.31 -9.52 -2.25
CA LYS A 8 4.41 -8.72 -3.48
C LYS A 8 3.91 -9.58 -4.66
N PRO A 9 3.20 -9.02 -5.65
CA PRO A 9 2.92 -9.75 -6.88
C PRO A 9 4.28 -10.09 -7.51
N TYR A 10 4.58 -11.38 -7.59
CA TYR A 10 5.80 -11.88 -8.20
C TYR A 10 5.81 -11.48 -9.68
N GLY A 11 6.97 -11.07 -10.19
CA GLY A 11 7.15 -10.97 -11.62
C GLY A 11 7.24 -12.37 -12.23
N LEU A 12 6.78 -12.49 -13.47
CA LEU A 12 6.97 -13.67 -14.31
C LEU A 12 8.07 -13.38 -15.34
N GLU A 13 8.81 -14.40 -15.77
CA GLU A 13 9.84 -14.29 -16.83
C GLU A 13 10.87 -13.18 -16.57
N ALA A 14 11.45 -13.11 -15.36
CA ALA A 14 12.41 -12.08 -14.93
C ALA A 14 11.86 -10.65 -14.79
N GLY A 15 10.54 -10.45 -14.78
CA GLY A 15 9.93 -9.16 -14.45
C GLY A 15 10.12 -8.73 -12.98
N GLU A 16 10.20 -7.43 -12.71
CA GLU A 16 10.38 -6.90 -11.36
C GLU A 16 9.11 -7.02 -10.50
N SER A 17 9.29 -7.12 -9.18
CA SER A 17 8.17 -7.13 -8.23
C SER A 17 7.46 -5.78 -8.19
N GLY A 18 6.13 -5.78 -8.18
CA GLY A 18 5.33 -4.56 -8.00
C GLY A 18 5.60 -3.90 -6.65
N GLN A 19 5.43 -2.58 -6.58
CA GLN A 19 5.56 -1.83 -5.32
C GLN A 19 4.49 -2.30 -4.31
N PRO A 20 4.83 -2.47 -3.02
CA PRO A 20 3.86 -2.85 -2.00
C PRO A 20 2.84 -1.74 -1.80
N GLY A 21 1.59 -2.10 -1.51
CA GLY A 21 0.59 -1.12 -1.11
C GLY A 21 0.87 -0.59 0.29
N ARG A 22 0.59 0.69 0.52
CA ARG A 22 0.86 1.40 1.78
C ARG A 22 -0.40 2.16 2.19
N ASN A 23 -0.68 2.22 3.50
CA ASN A 23 -1.71 3.09 4.04
C ASN A 23 -1.02 4.13 4.94
N CYS A 24 -1.32 5.40 4.73
CA CYS A 24 -0.79 6.51 5.54
C CYS A 24 -1.96 7.36 6.07
N LEU A 25 -1.96 7.64 7.37
CA LEU A 25 -2.86 8.59 8.01
C LEU A 25 -2.09 9.87 8.31
N LYS A 26 -2.59 11.00 7.81
CA LYS A 26 -2.12 12.34 8.15
C LYS A 26 -3.11 13.00 9.09
N ARG A 27 -2.64 13.37 10.28
CA ARG A 27 -3.41 14.08 11.31
C ARG A 27 -2.61 15.25 11.83
N ASN A 28 -3.20 16.45 11.83
CA ASN A 28 -2.53 17.67 12.29
C ASN A 28 -1.16 17.91 11.60
N GLY A 29 -1.05 17.54 10.32
CA GLY A 29 0.18 17.63 9.55
C GLY A 29 1.21 16.52 9.81
N ILE A 30 0.95 15.60 10.74
CA ILE A 30 1.81 14.46 11.04
C ILE A 30 1.34 13.24 10.26
N GLU A 31 2.23 12.71 9.42
CA GLU A 31 2.00 11.48 8.67
C GLU A 31 2.47 10.25 9.44
N LYS A 32 1.65 9.20 9.43
CA LYS A 32 1.95 7.93 10.08
C LYS A 32 1.46 6.76 9.23
N ASP A 33 2.34 5.78 9.04
CA ASP A 33 1.98 4.51 8.41
C ASP A 33 1.03 3.72 9.30
N VAL A 34 -0.06 3.24 8.71
CA VAL A 34 -1.07 2.43 9.39
C VAL A 34 -1.16 1.03 8.75
N PRO A 35 -1.45 -0.01 9.54
CA PRO A 35 -1.56 -1.37 9.01
C PRO A 35 -2.72 -1.52 8.01
N GLY A 36 -2.68 -2.61 7.23
CA GLY A 36 -3.72 -2.93 6.23
C GLY A 36 -5.12 -3.15 6.81
N LYS A 37 -5.24 -3.33 8.13
CA LYS A 37 -6.48 -3.29 8.90
C LYS A 37 -6.27 -2.35 10.07
N TYR A 38 -6.98 -1.23 10.08
CA TYR A 38 -6.85 -0.21 11.11
C TYR A 38 -8.22 0.44 11.34
N SER A 39 -8.57 0.65 12.61
CA SER A 39 -9.80 1.33 13.01
C SER A 39 -9.43 2.52 13.87
N PHE A 40 -9.95 3.69 13.52
CA PHE A 40 -9.69 4.93 14.22
C PHE A 40 -10.88 5.88 14.05
N SER A 41 -11.09 6.77 15.01
CA SER A 41 -12.05 7.86 14.88
C SER A 41 -11.45 8.94 13.99
N VAL A 42 -12.21 9.41 13.00
CA VAL A 42 -11.80 10.48 12.08
C VAL A 42 -12.19 11.85 12.64
N GLU A 43 -11.32 12.83 12.42
CA GLU A 43 -11.54 14.24 12.73
C GLU A 43 -11.48 15.08 11.45
N VAL A 44 -12.09 16.27 11.47
CA VAL A 44 -12.04 17.19 10.34
C VAL A 44 -10.58 17.59 10.07
N GLY A 45 -10.11 17.36 8.85
CA GLY A 45 -8.72 17.61 8.44
C GLY A 45 -7.82 16.38 8.49
N ASP A 46 -8.33 15.22 8.93
CA ASP A 46 -7.63 13.95 8.72
C ASP A 46 -7.61 13.58 7.23
N GLU A 47 -6.46 13.09 6.76
CA GLU A 47 -6.29 12.58 5.39
C GLU A 47 -5.78 11.13 5.45
N LEU A 48 -6.52 10.21 4.84
CA LEU A 48 -6.14 8.81 4.72
C LEU A 48 -5.75 8.50 3.27
N THR A 49 -4.47 8.21 3.06
CA THR A 49 -3.92 7.83 1.75
C THR A 49 -3.80 6.31 1.67
N ILE A 50 -4.43 5.72 0.65
CA ILE A 50 -4.38 4.27 0.37
C ILE A 50 -3.66 4.08 -0.97
N GLU A 51 -2.41 3.66 -0.89
CA GLU A 51 -1.60 3.28 -2.04
C GLU A 51 -1.85 1.79 -2.31
N THR A 52 -2.47 1.49 -3.45
CA THR A 52 -2.71 0.11 -3.86
C THR A 52 -1.43 -0.48 -4.46
N PRO A 53 -1.10 -1.77 -4.20
CA PRO A 53 0.11 -2.37 -4.73
C PRO A 53 0.09 -2.37 -6.27
N GLY A 54 1.22 -2.01 -6.88
CA GLY A 54 1.38 -2.13 -8.33
C GLY A 54 1.39 -3.58 -8.79
N GLY A 55 1.00 -3.84 -10.05
CA GLY A 55 1.19 -5.15 -10.68
C GLY A 55 2.68 -5.48 -10.84
N GLY A 56 3.06 -6.75 -10.68
CA GLY A 56 4.42 -7.20 -11.00
C GLY A 56 4.66 -7.14 -12.51
N GLY A 57 5.89 -6.82 -12.92
CA GLY A 57 6.29 -6.80 -14.32
C GLY A 57 6.33 -8.20 -14.93
N TYR A 58 6.40 -8.26 -16.26
CA TYR A 58 6.57 -9.48 -17.05
C TYR A 58 7.72 -9.27 -18.04
N GLY A 59 8.71 -10.16 -18.07
CA GLY A 59 9.87 -10.05 -18.96
C GLY A 59 11.01 -9.18 -18.42
N THR A 60 12.23 -9.41 -18.91
CA THR A 60 13.34 -8.44 -18.89
C THR A 60 13.14 -7.45 -20.03
N ASN A 61 12.99 -6.16 -19.70
CA ASN A 61 13.20 -5.09 -20.68
C ASN A 61 14.70 -4.73 -20.70
#